data_AF-A0A2Z5R4A8-F1
#
_entry.id   AF-A0A2Z5R4A8-F1
#
_cell.length_a   1.000
_cell.length_b   1.000
_cell.length_c   1.000
_cell.angle_alpha   90.00
_cell.angle_beta   90.00
_cell.angle_gamma   90.00
#
_symmetry.space_group_name_H-M   'P 1'
#
loop_
_entity.id
_entity.type
_entity.pdbx_description
1 polymer ?
#
loop_
_entity_poly.entity_id
_entity_poly.type
_entity_poly.pdbx_seq_one_letter_code
_entity_poly.pdbx_strand_id
1 'polypeptide(L)' 'MSAEATLRPLLAKYIREEDSLNTAFAEPTTDLFSLGFDSMGAFALLDDLAAEGIAVEFTELVENPTVEFLTSRIA' A
#
# COMPACT_ATOMS: atom_id res chain seq x y z
N MET A 1 -8.10 -11.66 9.80
CA MET A 1 -6.67 -11.55 9.44
C MET A 1 -6.22 -10.15 9.84
N SER A 2 -4.94 -9.87 10.09
CA SER A 2 -4.53 -8.49 10.36
C SER A 2 -4.42 -7.69 9.06
N ALA A 3 -4.67 -6.38 9.12
CA ALA A 3 -4.51 -5.47 7.97
C ALA A 3 -3.13 -5.60 7.32
N GLU A 4 -2.07 -5.71 8.13
CA GLU A 4 -0.71 -5.95 7.65
C GLU A 4 -0.56 -7.27 6.88
N ALA A 5 -1.17 -8.36 7.36
CA ALA A 5 -1.08 -9.67 6.69
C ALA A 5 -1.75 -9.67 5.31
N THR A 6 -2.76 -8.83 5.11
CA THR A 6 -3.39 -8.61 3.80
C THR A 6 -2.56 -7.67 2.93
N LEU A 7 -2.13 -6.53 3.47
CA LEU A 7 -1.50 -5.46 2.70
C LEU A 7 -0.06 -5.80 2.26
N ARG A 8 0.73 -6.43 3.14
CA ARG A 8 2.15 -6.72 2.88
C ARG A 8 2.39 -7.55 1.62
N PRO A 9 1.68 -8.68 1.37
CA PRO A 9 1.88 -9.43 0.14
C PRO A 9 1.40 -8.68 -1.11
N LEU A 10 0.42 -7.77 -0.99
CA LEU A 10 -0.02 -6.93 -2.12
C LEU A 10 1.03 -5.87 -2.45
N LEU A 11 1.51 -5.13 -1.46
CA LEU A 11 2.58 -4.12 -1.65
C LEU A 11 3.88 -4.75 -2.18
N ALA A 12 4.22 -5.97 -1.77
CA ALA A 12 5.42 -6.67 -2.25
C ALA A 12 5.40 -6.96 -3.76
N LYS A 13 4.24 -6.94 -4.44
CA LYS A 13 4.15 -7.06 -5.89
C LYS A 13 4.65 -5.81 -6.62
N TYR A 14 4.55 -4.66 -5.96
CA TYR A 14 4.76 -3.34 -6.57
C TYR A 14 6.00 -2.63 -6.03
N ILE A 15 6.38 -2.88 -4.76
CA ILE A 15 7.64 -2.44 -4.17
C ILE A 15 8.62 -3.62 -4.25
N ARG A 16 9.52 -3.58 -5.25
CA ARG A 16 10.46 -4.67 -5.55
C ARG A 16 11.64 -4.76 -4.59
N GLU A 17 11.98 -3.65 -3.96
CA GLU A 17 13.10 -3.57 -3.02
C GLU A 17 12.63 -3.99 -1.64
N GLU A 18 13.24 -5.06 -1.10
CA GLU A 18 12.88 -5.62 0.20
C GLU A 18 13.12 -4.61 1.33
N ASP A 19 14.19 -3.83 1.27
CA ASP A 19 14.48 -2.77 2.24
C ASP A 19 13.42 -1.67 2.24
N SER A 20 12.94 -1.30 1.06
CA SER A 20 11.87 -0.31 0.88
C SER A 20 10.53 -0.81 1.41
N LEU A 21 10.21 -2.09 1.17
CA LEU A 21 9.03 -2.72 1.76
C LEU A 21 9.14 -2.78 3.29
N ASN A 22 10.29 -3.19 3.83
CA ASN A 22 10.51 -3.24 5.28
C ASN A 22 10.40 -1.85 5.92
N THR A 23 10.92 -0.82 5.26
CA THR A 23 10.82 0.58 5.69
C THR A 23 9.36 1.04 5.72
N ALA A 24 8.57 0.73 4.69
CA ALA A 24 7.15 1.08 4.63
C ALA A 24 6.35 0.54 5.83
N PHE A 25 6.67 -0.65 6.33
CA PHE A 25 6.00 -1.26 7.49
C PHE A 25 6.62 -0.86 8.84
N ALA A 26 7.92 -0.54 8.89
CA ALA A 26 8.58 -0.04 10.10
C ALA A 26 8.22 1.42 10.40
N GLU A 27 8.06 2.23 9.35
CA GLU A 27 7.68 3.63 9.39
C GLU A 27 6.39 3.83 8.57
N PRO A 28 5.21 3.50 9.15
CA PRO A 28 3.96 3.38 8.40
C PRO A 28 3.42 4.71 7.86
N THR A 29 3.98 5.85 8.29
CA THR A 29 3.68 7.20 7.80
C THR A 29 4.58 7.63 6.63
N THR A 30 5.56 6.81 6.24
CA THR A 30 6.49 7.12 5.16
C THR A 30 5.77 7.06 3.81
N ASP A 31 6.08 8.02 2.95
CA ASP A 31 5.54 8.11 1.60
C ASP A 31 6.01 6.92 0.75
N LEU A 32 5.07 6.09 0.32
CA LEU A 32 5.31 4.92 -0.52
C LEU A 32 5.96 5.30 -1.85
N PHE A 33 5.64 6.46 -2.43
CA PHE A 33 6.25 6.90 -3.69
C PHE A 33 7.75 7.17 -3.53
N SER A 34 8.19 7.58 -2.33
CA SER A 34 9.61 7.74 -2.00
C SER A 34 10.35 6.40 -1.88
N LEU A 35 9.62 5.31 -1.64
CA LEU A 35 10.10 3.94 -1.45
C LEU A 35 10.07 3.10 -2.75
N GLY A 36 9.97 3.76 -3.91
CA GLY A 36 9.96 3.09 -5.21
C GLY A 36 8.59 2.55 -5.64
N PHE A 37 7.51 2.89 -4.93
CA PHE A 37 6.16 2.71 -5.42
C PHE A 37 5.90 3.71 -6.57
N ASP A 38 5.27 3.26 -7.65
CA ASP A 38 4.96 4.11 -8.80
C ASP A 38 3.46 4.21 -9.06
N SER A 39 3.04 5.11 -9.94
CA SER A 39 1.61 5.31 -10.24
C SER A 39 0.97 4.08 -10.89
N MET A 40 1.72 3.25 -11.62
CA MET A 40 1.19 2.01 -12.22
C MET A 40 0.93 0.96 -11.14
N GLY A 41 1.86 0.80 -10.20
CA GLY A 41 1.72 -0.03 -9.01
C GLY A 41 0.60 0.46 -8.10
N ALA A 42 0.36 1.78 -8.03
CA ALA A 42 -0.78 2.34 -7.32
C ALA A 42 -2.11 1.88 -7.92
N PHE A 43 -2.33 2.03 -9.22
CA PHE A 43 -3.57 1.54 -9.85
C PHE A 43 -3.75 0.04 -9.68
N ALA A 44 -2.68 -0.74 -9.91
CA ALA A 44 -2.74 -2.18 -9.78
C ALA A 44 -3.00 -2.64 -8.33
N LEU A 45 -2.44 -1.93 -7.33
CA LEU A 45 -2.73 -2.17 -5.92
C LEU A 45 -4.20 -1.88 -5.59
N LEU A 46 -4.76 -0.80 -6.13
CA LEU A 46 -6.16 -0.45 -5.92
C LEU A 46 -7.09 -1.51 -6.53
N ASP A 47 -6.76 -2.05 -7.71
CA ASP A 47 -7.50 -3.16 -8.33
C ASP A 47 -7.44 -4.43 -7.46
N ASP A 48 -6.25 -4.76 -6.93
CA ASP A 48 -6.06 -5.89 -6.02
C ASP A 48 -6.85 -5.72 -4.70
N LEU A 49 -6.85 -4.52 -4.11
CA LEU A 49 -7.63 -4.20 -2.91
C LEU A 49 -9.13 -4.29 -3.17
N ALA A 50 -9.59 -3.81 -4.33
CA ALA A 50 -10.98 -3.90 -4.74
C ALA A 50 -11.44 -5.37 -4.91
N ALA A 51 -10.55 -6.25 -5.39
CA ALA A 51 -10.82 -7.69 -5.47
C ALA A 51 -10.99 -8.35 -4.09
N GLU A 52 -10.33 -7.82 -3.05
CA GLU A 52 -10.49 -8.21 -1.65
C GLU A 52 -11.69 -7.50 -0.97
N GLY A 53 -12.46 -6.70 -1.72
CA GLY A 53 -13.63 -5.96 -1.21
C GLY A 53 -13.29 -4.65 -0.50
N ILE A 54 -12.06 -4.17 -0.62
CA ILE A 54 -11.57 -2.94 0.00
C ILE A 54 -11.54 -1.83 -1.06
N ALA A 55 -12.46 -0.88 -0.97
CA ALA A 55 -12.51 0.26 -1.89
C ALA A 55 -11.66 1.43 -1.36
N VAL A 56 -10.67 1.84 -2.15
CA VAL A 56 -9.82 3.02 -1.89
C VAL A 56 -9.77 3.84 -3.16
N GLU A 57 -10.00 5.15 -3.06
CA GLU A 57 -9.88 6.03 -4.22
C GLU A 57 -8.42 6.42 -4.45
N PHE A 58 -8.03 6.52 -5.72
CA PHE A 58 -6.68 6.94 -6.08
C PHE A 58 -6.33 8.32 -5.52
N THR A 59 -7.29 9.25 -5.46
CA THR A 59 -7.07 10.57 -4.86
C THR A 59 -6.76 10.47 -3.37
N GLU A 60 -7.43 9.59 -2.63
CA GLU A 60 -7.16 9.40 -1.20
C GLU A 60 -5.77 8.80 -0.97
N LEU A 61 -5.36 7.86 -1.84
CA LEU A 61 -4.03 7.26 -1.81
C LEU A 61 -2.93 8.28 -2.14
N VAL A 62 -3.15 9.17 -3.11
CA VAL A 62 -2.17 10.21 -3.45
C VAL A 62 -2.08 11.28 -2.36
N GLU A 63 -3.19 11.58 -1.68
CA GLU A 63 -3.20 12.49 -0.52
C GLU A 63 -2.50 11.86 0.69
N ASN A 64 -2.61 10.54 0.87
CA ASN A 64 -2.06 9.81 2.01
C ASN A 64 -1.35 8.52 1.54
N PRO A 65 -0.18 8.62 0.87
CA PRO A 65 0.50 7.49 0.26
C PRO A 65 1.26 6.67 1.29
N THR A 66 0.58 6.12 2.28
CA THR A 66 1.19 5.53 3.47
C THR A 66 0.59 4.17 3.80
N VAL A 67 1.38 3.31 4.46
CA VAL A 67 0.88 2.02 4.98
C VAL A 67 -0.17 2.25 6.07
N GLU A 68 -0.01 3.28 6.89
CA GLU A 68 -1.00 3.65 7.91
C GLU A 68 -2.37 3.93 7.28
N PHE A 69 -2.41 4.74 6.22
CA PHE A 69 -3.64 5.02 5.50
C PHE A 69 -4.26 3.74 4.92
N LEU A 70 -3.47 2.93 4.20
CA LEU A 70 -3.97 1.70 3.58
C LEU A 70 -4.48 0.70 4.61
N THR A 71 -3.76 0.52 5.72
CA THR A 71 -4.19 -0.37 6.81
C THR A 71 -5.46 0.13 7.49
N SER A 72 -5.68 1.45 7.60
CA SER A 72 -6.93 2.01 8.13
C SER A 72 -8.18 1.67 7.30
N ARG A 73 -7.99 1.26 6.03
CA ARG A 73 -9.07 0.83 5.12
C ARG A 73 -9.36 -0.67 5.19
N ILE A 74 -8.51 -1.45 5.86
CA ILE A 74 -8.66 -2.90 6.03
C ILE A 74 -9.17 -3.16 7.45
N ALA A 75 -10.44 -3.54 7.56
CA ALA A 75 -11.13 -3.82 8.82
C ALA A 75 -10.77 -5.18 9.45
#